data_AF-A0A9E2IAP5-F1
#
_entry.id   AF-A0A9E2IAP5-F1
#
_cell.length_a   1.000
_cell.length_b   1.000
_cell.length_c   1.000
_cell.angle_alpha   90.00
_cell.angle_beta   90.00
_cell.angle_gamma   90.00
#
_symmetry.space_group_name_H-M   'P 1'
#
loop_
_entity.id
_entity.type
_entity.pdbx_description
1 polymer ?
#
loop_
_entity_poly.entity_id
_entity_poly.type
_entity_poly.pdbx_seq_one_letter_code
_entity_poly.pdbx_strand_id
1 'polypeptide(L)'
;MLITSFVWDNKNRWHIARHGVEPYEAEGAILLDKPLYLRGREDKYICYATTNDGRYLFIVFIVRGPGRIRIISARNMINKEKKFYNKKRKV
;
A
#
# COMPACT_ATOMS: atom_id res chain seq x y z
N MET A 1 -0.20 2.76 13.66
CA MET A 1 0.55 1.54 13.28
C MET A 1 1.91 1.99 12.79
N LEU A 2 3.00 1.44 13.33
CA LEU A 2 4.36 1.72 12.85
C LEU A 2 4.81 0.53 11.99
N ILE A 3 5.28 0.79 10.77
CA ILE A 3 5.81 -0.23 9.85
C ILE A 3 7.31 -0.08 9.79
N THR A 4 8.04 -1.17 10.03
CA THR A 4 9.50 -1.18 10.12
C THR A 4 10.14 -2.15 9.13
N SER A 5 9.38 -3.09 8.56
CA SER A 5 9.91 -4.01 7.54
C SER A 5 8.82 -4.63 6.68
N PHE A 6 9.23 -5.07 5.49
CA PHE A 6 8.40 -5.69 4.47
C PHE A 6 8.83 -7.13 4.20
N VAL A 7 7.87 -8.02 4.17
CA VAL A 7 8.07 -9.44 3.88
C VAL A 7 7.77 -9.69 2.41
N TRP A 8 8.81 -10.03 1.66
CA TRP A 8 8.73 -10.34 0.23
C TRP A 8 9.21 -11.74 -0.08
N ASP A 9 8.52 -12.39 -1.01
CA ASP A 9 8.97 -13.55 -1.73
C ASP A 9 8.68 -13.37 -3.23
N ASN A 10 9.03 -14.37 -4.03
CA ASN A 10 8.82 -14.26 -5.48
C ASN A 10 7.33 -14.17 -5.82
N LYS A 11 6.44 -14.82 -5.05
CA LYS A 11 5.00 -14.84 -5.33
C LYS A 11 4.39 -13.44 -5.23
N ASN A 12 4.65 -12.71 -4.14
CA ASN A 12 4.07 -11.36 -4.02
C ASN A 12 4.80 -10.31 -4.88
N ARG A 13 6.11 -10.44 -5.10
CA ARG A 13 6.84 -9.60 -6.08
C ARG A 13 6.24 -9.72 -7.49
N TRP A 14 6.11 -10.95 -8.00
CA TRP A 14 5.53 -11.19 -9.32
C TRP A 14 4.07 -10.75 -9.40
N HIS A 15 3.29 -10.90 -8.32
CA HIS A 15 1.90 -10.49 -8.31
C HIS A 15 1.73 -8.96 -8.47
N ILE A 16 2.52 -8.16 -7.75
CA ILE A 16 2.42 -6.69 -7.86
C ILE A 16 3.04 -6.16 -9.17
N ALA A 17 4.07 -6.83 -9.69
CA ALA A 17 4.69 -6.46 -10.96
C ALA A 17 3.68 -6.54 -12.13
N ARG A 18 2.71 -7.48 -12.07
CA ARG A 18 1.60 -7.55 -13.06
C ARG A 18 0.70 -6.32 -13.06
N HIS A 19 0.75 -5.50 -12.01
CA HIS A 19 0.06 -4.22 -11.91
C HIS A 19 0.97 -3.02 -12.20
N GLY A 20 2.20 -3.26 -12.67
CA GLY A 20 3.20 -2.23 -12.93
C GLY A 20 3.63 -1.50 -11.65
N VAL A 21 3.72 -2.22 -10.53
CA VAL A 21 4.20 -1.69 -9.26
C VAL A 21 5.40 -2.50 -8.82
N GLU A 22 6.51 -1.80 -8.60
CA GLU A 22 7.73 -2.40 -8.06
C GLU A 22 7.69 -2.44 -6.53
N PRO A 23 8.39 -3.40 -5.88
CA PRO A 23 8.43 -3.49 -4.43
C PRO A 23 8.82 -2.18 -3.74
N TYR A 24 9.88 -1.52 -4.23
CA TYR A 24 10.37 -0.26 -3.66
C TYR A 24 9.36 0.88 -3.77
N GLU A 25 8.51 0.91 -4.81
CA GLU A 25 7.44 1.90 -4.95
C GLU A 25 6.38 1.69 -3.87
N ALA A 26 5.99 0.44 -3.63
CA ALA A 26 5.00 0.10 -2.61
C ALA A 26 5.53 0.35 -1.19
N GLU A 27 6.80 0.02 -0.93
CA GLU A 27 7.49 0.33 0.33
C GLU A 27 7.56 1.85 0.55
N GLY A 28 8.07 2.57 -0.45
CA GLY A 28 8.16 4.02 -0.43
C GLY A 28 6.81 4.66 -0.15
N ALA A 29 5.76 4.29 -0.89
CA ALA A 29 4.42 4.84 -0.67
C ALA A 29 3.92 4.63 0.77
N ILE A 30 4.20 3.48 1.37
CA ILE A 30 3.80 3.17 2.75
C ILE A 30 4.62 3.95 3.79
N LEU A 31 5.90 4.19 3.52
CA LEU A 31 6.83 4.89 4.42
C LEU A 31 6.83 6.42 4.24
N LEU A 32 6.31 6.93 3.11
CA LEU A 32 6.23 8.36 2.77
C LEU A 32 5.01 9.05 3.44
N ASP A 33 4.74 10.30 3.04
CA ASP A 33 3.85 11.20 3.76
C ASP A 33 2.35 10.81 3.69
N LYS A 34 1.74 10.74 4.88
CA LYS A 34 0.30 10.54 5.18
C LYS A 34 -0.40 9.35 4.47
N PRO A 35 0.12 8.11 4.55
CA PRO A 35 -0.63 6.93 4.15
C PRO A 35 -1.92 6.80 4.96
N LEU A 36 -3.03 6.55 4.28
CA LEU A 36 -4.31 6.27 4.92
C LEU A 36 -4.49 4.76 5.05
N TYR A 37 -4.46 4.27 6.29
CA TYR A 37 -4.71 2.87 6.62
C TYR A 37 -6.17 2.63 6.98
N LEU A 38 -6.79 1.64 6.36
CA LEU A 38 -8.13 1.14 6.71
C LEU A 38 -8.05 -0.36 7.01
N ARG A 39 -8.86 -0.81 7.97
CA ARG A 39 -9.05 -2.24 8.21
C ARG A 39 -9.92 -2.82 7.09
N GLY A 40 -9.41 -3.85 6.42
CA GLY A 40 -10.14 -4.63 5.43
C GLY A 40 -10.85 -5.82 6.05
N ARG A 41 -11.23 -6.78 5.20
CA ARG A 41 -11.81 -8.07 5.62
C ARG A 41 -10.69 -9.09 5.85
N GLU A 42 -10.97 -10.13 6.64
CA GLU A 42 -10.07 -11.30 6.80
C GLU A 42 -8.62 -10.93 7.17
N ASP A 43 -8.46 -10.09 8.19
CA ASP A 43 -7.15 -9.63 8.70
C ASP A 43 -6.25 -8.91 7.69
N LYS A 44 -6.84 -8.44 6.58
CA LYS A 44 -6.17 -7.58 5.60
C LYS A 44 -6.33 -6.12 5.99
N TYR A 45 -5.33 -5.34 5.62
CA TYR A 45 -5.32 -3.90 5.71
C TYR A 45 -5.22 -3.31 4.31
N ILE A 46 -5.86 -2.16 4.14
CA ILE A 46 -5.79 -1.36 2.93
C ILE A 46 -4.99 -0.10 3.25
N CYS A 47 -4.04 0.23 2.40
CA CYS A 47 -3.31 1.49 2.43
C CYS A 47 -3.58 2.26 1.13
N TYR A 48 -4.01 3.50 1.29
CA TYR A 48 -4.02 4.49 0.23
C TYR A 48 -2.82 5.41 0.43
N ALA A 49 -1.95 5.49 -0.56
CA ALA A 49 -0.72 6.27 -0.45
C ALA A 49 -0.32 6.88 -1.79
N THR A 50 0.64 7.79 -1.73
CA THR A 50 1.30 8.37 -2.91
C THR A 50 2.79 8.08 -2.86
N THR A 51 3.36 7.77 -4.02
CA THR A 51 4.81 7.67 -4.24
C THR A 51 5.42 9.04 -4.49
N ASN A 52 6.76 9.14 -4.47
CA ASN A 52 7.49 10.39 -4.74
C ASN A 52 7.30 10.90 -6.17
N ASP A 53 7.08 10.01 -7.15
CA ASP A 53 6.80 10.37 -8.55
C ASP A 53 5.31 10.74 -8.79
N GLY A 54 4.50 10.83 -7.72
CA GLY A 54 3.12 11.28 -7.77
C GLY A 54 2.10 10.21 -8.16
N ARG A 55 2.49 8.94 -8.27
CA ARG A 55 1.52 7.85 -8.44
C ARG A 55 0.69 7.66 -7.18
N TYR A 56 -0.57 7.29 -7.39
CA TYR A 56 -1.50 6.98 -6.32
C TYR A 56 -1.65 5.47 -6.24
N LEU A 57 -1.20 4.86 -5.13
CA LEU A 57 -1.23 3.42 -4.95
C LEU A 57 -2.31 2.98 -3.97
N PHE A 58 -3.09 1.99 -4.40
CA PHE A 58 -3.94 1.17 -3.55
C PHE A 58 -3.18 -0.11 -3.19
N ILE A 59 -2.89 -0.30 -1.91
CA ILE A 59 -2.06 -1.40 -1.42
C ILE A 59 -2.86 -2.22 -0.42
N VAL A 60 -2.84 -3.54 -0.58
CA VAL A 60 -3.42 -4.50 0.37
C VAL A 60 -2.27 -5.26 1.02
N PHE A 61 -2.25 -5.32 2.35
CA PHE A 61 -1.24 -6.06 3.09
C PHE A 61 -1.83 -6.76 4.30
N ILE A 62 -1.06 -7.67 4.89
CA ILE A 62 -1.35 -8.33 6.16
C ILE A 62 -0.20 -8.11 7.13
N VAL A 63 -0.49 -8.15 8.43
CA VAL A 63 0.53 -8.04 9.49
C VAL A 63 1.11 -9.43 9.79
N ARG A 64 2.44 -9.54 9.85
CA ARG A 64 3.18 -10.79 10.14
C ARG A 64 3.93 -10.76 11.47
N GLY A 65 3.78 -9.68 12.23
CA GLY A 65 4.42 -9.45 13.51
C GLY A 65 4.52 -7.94 13.80
N PRO A 66 5.05 -7.53 14.95
CA PRO A 66 5.21 -6.12 15.29
C PRO A 66 5.98 -5.36 14.21
N GLY A 67 5.31 -4.42 13.52
CA GLY A 67 5.87 -3.61 12.44
C GLY A 67 6.25 -4.35 11.15
N ARG A 68 6.01 -5.66 11.06
CA ARG A 68 6.32 -6.48 9.88
C ARG A 68 5.07 -6.70 9.05
N ILE A 69 5.07 -6.29 7.79
CA ILE A 69 3.93 -6.48 6.89
C ILE A 69 4.29 -7.28 5.66
N ARG A 70 3.31 -8.01 5.11
CA ARG A 70 3.42 -8.65 3.80
C ARG A 70 2.42 -8.00 2.86
N ILE A 71 2.92 -7.36 1.81
CA ILE A 71 2.07 -6.84 0.73
C ILE A 71 1.51 -8.04 -0.04
N ILE A 72 0.18 -8.03 -0.19
CA ILE A 72 -0.59 -9.02 -0.93
C ILE A 72 -0.84 -8.54 -2.34
N SER A 73 -1.19 -7.27 -2.52
CA SER A 73 -1.42 -6.65 -3.83
C SER A 73 -1.11 -5.15 -3.75
N ALA A 74 -0.64 -4.58 -4.84
CA ALA A 74 -0.45 -3.15 -5.02
C ALA A 74 -0.79 -2.79 -6.46
N ARG A 75 -1.53 -1.69 -6.66
CA ARG A 75 -1.92 -1.21 -7.99
C ARG A 75 -2.16 0.29 -7.97
N ASN A 76 -2.29 0.89 -9.15
CA ASN A 76 -2.79 2.24 -9.27
C ASN A 76 -4.22 2.36 -8.71
N MET A 77 -4.50 3.46 -8.01
CA MET A 77 -5.85 3.81 -7.59
C MET A 77 -6.73 4.14 -8.80
N ILE A 78 -7.99 3.70 -8.76
CA ILE A 78 -9.00 4.18 -9.71
C ILE A 78 -9.49 5.59 -9.32
N ASN A 79 -10.18 6.29 -10.23
CA ASN A 79 -10.62 7.67 -10.00
C ASN A 79 -11.47 7.84 -8.73
N LYS A 80 -12.35 6.88 -8.42
CA LYS A 80 -13.16 6.89 -7.20
C LYS A 80 -12.29 6.82 -5.93
N GLU A 81 -11.25 6.01 -5.94
CA GLU A 81 -10.30 5.84 -4.84
C GLU A 81 -9.42 7.08 -4.66
N LYS A 82 -8.93 7.68 -5.76
CA LYS A 82 -8.18 8.95 -5.72
C LYS A 82 -9.01 10.07 -5.09
N LYS A 83 -10.28 10.21 -5.50
CA LYS A 83 -11.22 11.19 -4.93
C LYS A 83 -11.44 10.94 -3.43
N PHE A 84 -11.65 9.69 -3.04
CA PHE A 84 -11.81 9.31 -1.64
C PHE A 84 -10.58 9.63 -0.80
N TYR A 85 -9.39 9.23 -1.25
CA TYR A 85 -8.13 9.48 -0.57
C TYR A 85 -7.85 10.98 -0.42
N ASN A 86 -8.01 11.75 -1.48
CA ASN A 86 -7.80 13.20 -1.44
C ASN A 86 -8.80 13.92 -0.53
N LYS A 87 -10.06 13.45 -0.44
CA LYS A 87 -11.02 13.98 0.53
C LYS A 87 -10.58 13.72 1.97
N LYS A 88 -10.01 12.54 2.25
CA LYS A 88 -9.53 12.15 3.59
C LYS A 88 -8.23 12.84 3.99
N ARG A 89 -7.35 13.19 3.05
CA ARG A 89 -6.09 13.93 3.33
C ARG A 89 -6.27 15.41 3.64
N LYS A 90 -7.37 16.01 3.19
CA LYS A 90 -7.67 17.45 3.38
C LYS A 90 -8.26 17.76 4.77
N VAL A 91 -8.55 16.73 5.56
CA VAL A 91 -9.04 16.82 6.95
C VAL A 91 -7.86 16.56 7.86
#